data_AF-A0A498N7K2-F1
#
_entry.id   AF-A0A498N7K2-F1
#
_cell.length_a   1.000
_cell.length_b   1.000
_cell.length_c   1.000
_cell.angle_alpha   90.00
_cell.angle_beta   90.00
_cell.angle_gamma   90.00
#
_symmetry.space_group_name_H-M   'P 1'
#
loop_
_entity.id
_entity.type
_entity.pdbx_description
1 polymer ?
#
loop_
_entity_poly.entity_id
_entity_poly.type
_entity_poly.pdbx_seq_one_letter_code
_entity_poly.pdbx_strand_id
1 'polypeptide(L)'
;MKDKKPLSPSTSIIISSDNRSVFISPVQRSDSGEYQCTYSNPVSSETVNLSLIISYGPDDVSIKGEDVVDLGEVNYADVSHFQKSSGERVNLGNSDTATQYAEIRHGGKSKAPPPPYGSQVNI
;
A
#
# COMPACT_ATOMS: atom_id res chain seq x y z
N MET A 1 2.14 17.49 17.44
CA MET A 1 3.33 17.76 16.58
C MET A 1 3.49 16.61 15.60
N LYS A 2 4.15 16.85 14.47
CA LYS A 2 4.58 15.82 13.53
C LYS A 2 6.01 16.10 13.08
N ASP A 3 6.90 15.13 13.18
CA ASP A 3 8.33 15.23 12.80
C ASP A 3 9.01 16.47 13.39
N LYS A 4 8.79 16.70 14.69
CA LYS A 4 9.27 17.86 15.46
C LYS A 4 8.76 19.23 14.96
N LYS A 5 7.76 19.26 14.09
CA LYS A 5 7.09 20.50 13.63
C LYS A 5 5.65 20.60 14.15
N PRO A 6 5.13 21.82 14.35
CA PRO A 6 3.73 22.05 14.67
C PRO A 6 2.83 21.39 13.63
N LEU A 7 1.86 20.61 14.09
CA LEU A 7 0.84 20.04 13.21
C LEU A 7 -0.19 21.13 12.94
N SER A 8 -0.31 21.54 11.68
CA SER A 8 -1.26 22.58 11.26
C SER A 8 -2.53 21.95 10.71
N PRO A 9 -3.73 22.44 11.10
CA PRO A 9 -4.98 22.02 10.49
C PRO A 9 -5.00 22.27 8.98
N SER A 10 -5.69 21.41 8.24
CA SER A 10 -5.87 21.52 6.79
C SER A 10 -7.21 20.93 6.38
N THR A 11 -7.53 20.93 5.08
CA THR A 11 -8.74 20.28 4.57
C THR A 11 -8.81 18.79 4.92
N SER A 12 -7.65 18.13 5.04
CA SER A 12 -7.57 16.70 5.37
C SER A 12 -7.20 16.42 6.82
N ILE A 13 -6.82 17.42 7.61
CA ILE A 13 -6.38 17.28 9.01
C ILE A 13 -7.24 18.18 9.90
N ILE A 14 -8.10 17.56 10.71
CA ILE A 14 -8.96 18.24 11.68
C ILE A 14 -8.43 17.96 13.08
N ILE A 15 -8.09 19.00 13.82
CA ILE A 15 -7.73 18.90 15.24
C ILE A 15 -8.99 19.19 16.05
N SER A 16 -9.31 18.34 17.03
CA SER A 16 -10.46 18.55 17.90
C SER A 16 -10.32 19.86 18.68
N SER A 17 -11.45 20.48 19.04
CA SER A 17 -11.46 21.75 19.77
C SER A 17 -10.77 21.69 21.14
N ASP A 18 -10.68 20.50 21.74
CA ASP A 18 -9.97 20.25 22.99
C ASP A 18 -8.49 19.84 22.79
N ASN A 19 -8.00 19.82 21.55
CA ASN A 19 -6.65 19.41 21.14
C ASN A 19 -6.26 17.97 21.55
N ARG A 20 -7.23 17.09 21.84
CA ARG A 20 -6.97 15.71 22.26
C ARG A 20 -7.00 14.70 21.12
N SER A 21 -7.54 15.07 19.97
CA SER A 21 -7.71 14.17 18.83
C SER A 21 -7.35 14.85 17.52
N VAL A 22 -6.76 14.07 16.63
CA VAL A 22 -6.44 14.47 15.26
C VAL A 22 -7.14 13.50 14.32
N PHE A 23 -7.97 14.03 13.44
CA PHE A 23 -8.67 13.28 12.40
C PHE A 23 -7.98 13.55 11.07
N ILE A 24 -7.62 12.48 10.36
CA ILE A 24 -6.97 12.55 9.05
C ILE A 24 -7.89 11.86 8.03
N SER A 25 -8.43 12.61 7.07
CA SER A 25 -9.29 12.06 6.02
C SER A 25 -9.35 12.98 4.79
N PRO A 26 -9.07 12.47 3.57
CA PRO A 26 -8.50 11.15 3.29
C PRO A 26 -7.04 11.07 3.76
N VAL A 27 -6.57 9.84 4.04
CA VAL A 27 -5.17 9.58 4.37
C VAL A 27 -4.30 9.67 3.12
N GLN A 28 -3.17 10.36 3.23
CA GLN A 28 -2.17 10.52 2.18
C GLN A 28 -0.84 9.87 2.59
N ARG A 29 -0.02 9.48 1.61
CA ARG A 29 1.30 8.87 1.87
C ARG A 29 2.20 9.78 2.72
N SER A 30 2.10 11.07 2.47
CA SER A 30 2.80 12.13 3.20
C SER A 30 2.40 12.21 4.66
N ASP A 31 1.29 11.61 5.09
CA ASP A 31 0.84 11.65 6.48
C ASP A 31 1.65 10.72 7.40
N SER A 32 2.43 9.79 6.83
CA SER A 32 3.43 9.02 7.58
C SER A 32 4.40 9.94 8.31
N GLY A 33 4.84 9.55 9.50
CA GLY A 33 5.79 10.31 10.31
C GLY A 33 5.69 10.01 11.80
N GLU A 34 6.55 10.66 12.58
CA GLU A 34 6.52 10.59 14.04
C GLU A 34 5.59 11.68 14.59
N TYR A 35 4.44 11.26 15.11
CA TYR A 35 3.51 12.13 15.81
C TYR A 35 3.88 12.20 17.28
N GLN A 36 3.78 13.40 17.84
CA GLN A 36 4.04 13.62 19.25
C GLN A 36 2.87 14.39 19.88
N CYS A 37 2.39 13.86 20.99
CA CYS A 37 1.37 14.47 21.84
C CYS A 37 1.98 14.81 23.19
N THR A 38 1.81 16.06 23.63
CA THR A 38 2.25 16.52 24.94
C THR A 38 1.03 16.91 25.73
N TYR A 39 0.79 16.21 26.84
CA TYR A 39 -0.22 16.59 27.81
C TYR A 39 0.45 17.29 28.99
N SER A 40 -0.12 18.41 29.42
CA SER A 40 0.41 19.20 30.53
C SER A 40 -0.69 19.62 31.49
N ASN A 41 -0.33 19.66 32.77
CA ASN A 41 -1.09 20.28 33.86
C ASN A 41 -0.12 21.22 34.62
N PRO A 42 -0.59 22.03 35.59
CA PRO A 42 0.27 22.98 36.30
C PRO A 42 1.44 22.37 37.09
N VAL A 43 1.39 21.07 37.37
CA VAL A 43 2.39 20.34 38.17
C VAL A 43 3.36 19.56 37.28
N SER A 44 2.90 18.99 36.17
CA SER A 44 3.67 18.09 35.31
C SER A 44 3.28 18.16 33.84
N SER A 45 4.19 17.72 32.99
CA SER A 45 3.95 17.47 31.57
C SER A 45 4.53 16.12 31.18
N GLU A 46 3.83 15.42 30.31
CA GLU A 46 4.26 14.15 29.73
C GLU A 46 4.12 14.20 28.21
N THR A 47 5.00 13.50 27.52
CA THR A 47 5.03 13.47 26.05
C THR A 47 5.10 12.04 25.55
N VAL A 48 4.23 11.71 24.61
CA VAL A 48 4.14 10.39 23.97
C VAL A 48 4.40 10.55 22.48
N ASN A 49 5.25 9.66 21.94
CA ASN A 49 5.54 9.57 20.51
C ASN A 49 4.81 8.38 19.89
N LEU A 50 4.30 8.56 18.68
CA LEU A 50 3.58 7.57 17.89
C LEU A 50 4.11 7.60 16.45
N SER A 51 4.68 6.49 15.99
CA SER A 51 5.06 6.33 14.59
C SER A 51 3.85 5.89 13.77
N LEU A 52 3.36 6.78 12.90
CA LEU A 52 2.30 6.46 11.96
C LEU A 52 2.92 6.05 10.61
N ILE A 53 2.60 4.84 10.17
CA ILE A 53 3.05 4.29 8.89
C ILE A 53 1.83 4.11 7.98
N ILE A 54 1.82 4.79 6.84
CA ILE A 54 0.81 4.60 5.81
C ILE A 54 1.32 3.58 4.79
N SER A 55 0.68 2.43 4.73
CA SER A 55 0.97 1.39 3.73
C SER A 55 0.15 1.64 2.46
N TYR A 56 0.80 1.57 1.31
CA TYR A 56 0.19 1.78 -0.01
C TYR A 56 0.84 0.86 -1.05
N GLY A 57 0.15 0.65 -2.17
CA GLY A 57 0.66 -0.16 -3.27
C GLY A 57 1.87 0.47 -3.97
N PRO A 58 2.71 -0.33 -4.65
CA PRO A 58 3.90 0.16 -5.33
C PRO A 58 3.60 1.22 -6.40
N ASP A 59 4.56 2.13 -6.56
CA ASP A 59 4.58 3.08 -7.66
C ASP A 59 5.11 2.43 -8.94
N ASP A 60 4.48 2.74 -10.07
CA ASP A 60 4.90 2.33 -11.41
C ASP A 60 5.17 0.83 -11.55
N VAL A 61 4.12 0.01 -11.41
CA VAL A 61 4.20 -1.44 -11.58
C VAL A 61 4.38 -1.79 -13.06
N SER A 62 5.49 -2.47 -13.38
CA SER A 62 5.72 -3.08 -14.69
C SER A 62 5.53 -4.59 -14.59
N ILE A 63 4.52 -5.12 -15.28
CA ILE A 63 4.32 -6.57 -15.41
C ILE A 63 5.00 -7.00 -16.70
N LYS A 64 6.05 -7.81 -16.58
CA LYS A 64 6.71 -8.46 -17.72
C LYS A 64 6.16 -9.88 -17.86
N GLY A 65 5.56 -10.18 -19.01
CA GLY A 65 5.26 -11.54 -19.44
C GLY A 65 6.19 -11.95 -20.57
N GLU A 66 6.33 -13.25 -20.83
CA GLU A 66 6.90 -13.71 -22.10
C GLU A 66 5.99 -13.28 -23.26
N ASP A 67 6.59 -12.86 -24.38
CA ASP A 67 5.88 -12.48 -25.61
C ASP A 67 5.25 -13.69 -26.34
N VAL A 68 5.47 -14.91 -25.84
CA VAL A 68 5.00 -16.14 -26.49
C VAL A 68 3.58 -16.46 -26.01
N VAL A 69 2.60 -16.02 -26.81
CA VAL A 69 1.19 -16.38 -26.65
C VAL A 69 0.90 -17.59 -27.54
N ASP A 70 0.61 -18.76 -26.95
CA ASP A 70 -0.11 -19.79 -27.68
C ASP A 70 -1.59 -19.37 -27.73
N LEU A 71 -2.12 -19.15 -28.93
CA LEU A 71 -3.42 -18.46 -29.17
C LEU A 71 -4.65 -19.28 -28.75
N GLY A 72 -4.47 -20.33 -27.93
CA GLY A 72 -5.52 -21.19 -27.40
C GLY A 72 -5.84 -21.01 -25.92
N GLU A 73 -4.97 -20.35 -25.14
CA GLU A 73 -5.08 -20.30 -23.68
C GLU A 73 -5.07 -18.87 -23.14
N VAL A 74 -5.91 -18.60 -22.14
CA VAL A 74 -5.90 -17.33 -21.42
C VAL A 74 -4.59 -17.27 -20.63
N ASN A 75 -3.70 -16.34 -20.99
CA ASN A 75 -2.45 -16.15 -20.26
C ASN A 75 -2.73 -15.44 -18.93
N TYR A 76 -2.65 -16.19 -17.83
CA TYR A 76 -2.63 -15.65 -16.48
C TYR A 76 -1.18 -15.40 -16.07
N ALA A 77 -0.85 -14.17 -15.71
CA ALA A 77 0.44 -13.86 -15.12
C ALA A 77 0.36 -14.07 -13.60
N ASP A 78 1.30 -14.86 -13.08
CA ASP A 78 1.55 -14.92 -11.65
C ASP A 78 2.33 -13.68 -11.20
N VAL A 79 1.71 -12.82 -10.39
CA VAL A 79 2.38 -11.65 -9.80
C VAL A 79 3.07 -12.08 -8.51
N SER A 80 4.23 -12.74 -8.66
CA SER A 80 5.07 -13.17 -7.53
C SER A 80 6.04 -12.09 -7.04
N HIS A 81 6.31 -11.07 -7.86
CA HIS A 81 7.36 -10.09 -7.61
C HIS A 81 6.95 -8.68 -8.01
N PHE A 82 6.50 -7.89 -7.03
CA PHE A 82 6.38 -6.45 -7.20
C PHE A 82 7.78 -5.83 -7.21
N GLN A 83 8.19 -5.27 -8.35
CA GLN A 83 9.42 -4.49 -8.49
C GLN A 83 9.06 -3.02 -8.70
N LYS A 84 9.82 -2.12 -8.08
CA LYS A 84 9.77 -0.68 -8.38
C LYS A 84 10.29 -0.44 -9.81
N SER A 85 9.93 0.68 -10.42
CA SER A 85 10.49 1.12 -11.70
C SER A 85 12.02 1.23 -11.72
N SER A 86 12.64 1.42 -10.56
CA SER A 86 14.10 1.38 -10.37
C SER A 86 14.71 -0.03 -10.36
N GLY A 87 13.90 -1.10 -10.46
CA GLY A 87 14.33 -2.50 -10.41
C GLY A 87 14.47 -3.10 -9.00
N GLU A 88 14.21 -2.33 -7.95
CA GLU A 88 14.29 -2.79 -6.56
C GLU A 88 13.06 -3.63 -6.16
N ARG A 89 13.24 -4.67 -5.33
CA ARG A 89 12.13 -5.47 -4.77
C ARG A 89 11.28 -4.62 -3.80
N VAL A 90 9.96 -4.77 -3.85
CA VAL A 90 9.03 -4.13 -2.91
C VAL A 90 8.91 -4.99 -1.64
N ASN A 91 9.10 -4.39 -0.45
CA ASN A 91 8.86 -5.06 0.83
C ASN A 91 7.36 -5.05 1.14
N LEU A 92 6.70 -6.21 1.16
CA LEU A 92 5.25 -6.35 1.39
C LEU A 92 4.84 -6.53 2.86
N GLY A 93 5.79 -6.47 3.81
CA GLY A 93 5.52 -6.72 5.24
C GLY A 93 5.19 -8.20 5.50
N ASN A 94 4.39 -8.48 6.54
CA ASN A 94 4.04 -9.83 7.03
C ASN A 94 3.22 -10.72 6.04
N SER A 95 3.20 -10.39 4.75
CA SER A 95 2.43 -11.09 3.71
C SER A 95 3.31 -11.39 2.50
N ASP A 96 4.30 -12.27 2.68
CA ASP A 96 5.14 -12.78 1.60
C ASP A 96 4.42 -13.78 0.68
N THR A 97 3.11 -14.01 0.84
CA THR A 97 2.37 -15.10 0.18
C THR A 97 1.08 -14.69 -0.53
N ALA A 98 0.81 -13.39 -0.71
CA ALA A 98 -0.37 -12.94 -1.45
C ALA A 98 -0.11 -12.97 -2.96
N THR A 99 -0.12 -14.17 -3.53
CA THR A 99 -0.08 -14.38 -4.98
C THR A 99 -1.40 -13.92 -5.60
N GLN A 100 -1.35 -12.92 -6.49
CA GLN A 100 -2.52 -12.45 -7.24
C GLN A 100 -2.32 -12.75 -8.73
N TYR A 101 -3.38 -13.20 -9.39
CA TYR A 101 -3.39 -13.39 -10.84
C TYR A 101 -3.82 -12.11 -11.56
N ALA A 102 -3.11 -11.74 -12.61
CA ALA A 102 -3.55 -10.72 -13.56
C ALA A 102 -3.93 -11.40 -14.90
N GLU A 103 -5.12 -11.09 -15.42
CA GLU A 103 -5.54 -11.52 -16.76
C GLU A 103 -4.91 -10.60 -17.82
N ILE A 104 -4.17 -11.17 -18.79
CA ILE A 104 -3.63 -10.42 -19.91
C ILE A 104 -4.71 -10.32 -21.01
N ARG A 105 -5.25 -9.11 -21.26
CA ARG A 105 -6.31 -8.89 -22.26
C ARG A 105 -5.79 -8.11 -23.48
N HIS A 106 -5.78 -8.74 -24.64
CA HIS A 106 -5.59 -8.05 -25.94
C HIS A 106 -6.93 -7.95 -26.67
N GLY A 107 -7.67 -6.84 -26.48
CA GLY A 107 -8.84 -6.48 -27.31
C GLY A 107 -10.11 -7.35 -27.23
N GLY A 108 -10.18 -8.38 -26.39
CA GLY A 108 -11.33 -9.30 -26.28
C GLY A 108 -12.02 -9.32 -24.91
N LYS A 109 -13.26 -9.86 -24.87
CA LYS A 109 -13.97 -10.19 -23.61
C LYS A 109 -13.53 -11.57 -23.10
N SER A 110 -13.16 -11.63 -21.83
CA SER A 110 -12.79 -12.84 -21.08
C SER A 110 -13.88 -13.91 -21.16
N LYS A 111 -13.51 -15.20 -21.27
CA LYS A 111 -14.46 -16.32 -21.40
C LYS A 111 -14.26 -17.45 -20.37
N ALA A 112 -13.25 -17.40 -19.52
CA ALA A 112 -12.99 -18.46 -18.54
C ALA A 112 -12.67 -17.86 -17.15
N PRO A 113 -13.12 -18.50 -16.03
CA PRO A 113 -12.67 -18.15 -14.69
C PRO A 113 -11.17 -18.47 -14.51
N PRO A 114 -10.47 -17.75 -13.62
CA PRO A 114 -9.07 -18.05 -13.29
C PRO A 114 -8.91 -19.49 -12.74
N PRO A 115 -7.76 -20.15 -13.02
CA PRO A 115 -7.49 -21.47 -12.47
C PRO A 115 -7.41 -21.43 -10.93
N PRO A 116 -7.78 -22.52 -10.25
CA PRO A 116 -7.63 -22.63 -8.81
C PRO A 116 -6.16 -22.59 -8.39
N TYR A 117 -5.87 -21.90 -7.30
CA TYR A 117 -4.51 -21.71 -6.77
C TYR A 117 -3.79 -23.05 -6.55
N GLY A 118 -2.56 -23.18 -7.10
CA GLY A 118 -1.70 -24.34 -6.87
C GLY A 118 -1.85 -25.50 -7.86
N SER A 119 -2.66 -25.38 -8.91
CA SER A 119 -2.65 -26.37 -9.99
C SER A 119 -1.41 -26.19 -10.86
N GLN A 120 -0.35 -26.95 -10.59
CA GLN A 120 0.70 -27.18 -11.58
C GLN A 120 0.08 -27.92 -12.77
N VAL A 121 0.07 -27.29 -13.94
CA VAL A 121 -0.23 -27.97 -15.20
C VAL A 121 0.98 -28.86 -15.47
N ASN A 122 0.86 -30.15 -15.16
CA ASN A 122 1.84 -31.14 -15.59
C ASN A 122 1.67 -31.32 -17.11
N ILE A 123 2.70 -30.92 -17.86
CA ILE A 123 2.86 -31.22 -19.29
C ILE A 123 3.72 -32.48 -19.42
#